data_AF-A0AA92NYN9-F1
#
_entry.id   AF-A0AA92NYN9-F1
#
_cell.length_a   1.000
_cell.length_b   1.000
_cell.length_c   1.000
_cell.angle_alpha   90.00
_cell.angle_beta   90.00
_cell.angle_gamma   90.00
#
_symmetry.space_group_name_H-M   'P 1'
#
loop_
_entity.id
_entity.type
_entity.pdbx_description
1 polymer ?
#
loop_
_entity_poly.entity_id
_entity_poly.type
_entity_poly.pdbx_seq_one_letter_code
_entity_poly.pdbx_strand_id
1 'polypeptide(L)'
;MHYPFKTSERDYPKKGEKMEGIRDLKHLIEMANESIGSKVFYSDFPRIINQMIDCFVKLTNSFNDLKLNDDVREAMDNFADVLVKLVSMYESDNINIQDVRDFFSRSINNSFTEFESVIRRHEFMHNKALIKVKSHNGRRRVCLYFYEEEELSKCNADSLIEVKDFYKIDYDYIAISSNNYKDIKSLLLELNILKEKILPPVMPFKPNESYYSFDIEEFLRLNNPDFSIISDNCWGAYQYKRLGLQYNTPFIWLYIRKNEYLKLLNNLSYYLSCKLKFIKVDGISHPVGVLDDIKIYFNHSASEREAEDAWNRRLKKLNWDNLFIQMTIESEEEAYAFDKLPYKNKIAFTEKDYQLYSCFWISEWEKPSVRERYEGFWQFVHTESHKYFDVVSWLNKVQE
;
A
#
# COMPACT_ATOMS: atom_id res chain seq x y z
N MET A 1 3.47 -33.59 29.54
CA MET A 1 3.22 -34.60 28.49
C MET A 1 3.86 -34.11 27.20
N HIS A 2 5.06 -34.60 26.91
CA HIS A 2 5.77 -34.35 25.65
C HIS A 2 5.30 -35.36 24.60
N TYR A 3 4.85 -34.89 23.44
CA TYR A 3 4.69 -35.73 22.24
C TYR A 3 5.99 -35.65 21.42
N PRO A 4 6.57 -36.78 20.99
CA PRO A 4 7.82 -36.79 20.23
C PRO A 4 7.52 -36.59 18.74
N PHE A 5 8.13 -35.58 18.13
CA PHE A 5 8.33 -35.55 16.68
C PHE A 5 9.43 -36.56 16.34
N LYS A 6 9.05 -37.69 15.72
CA LYS A 6 10.00 -38.46 14.90
C LYS A 6 10.11 -37.75 13.56
N THR A 7 11.22 -37.05 13.35
CA THR A 7 11.71 -36.71 12.02
C THR A 7 12.06 -38.02 11.32
N SER A 8 11.27 -38.43 10.32
CA SER A 8 11.79 -39.35 9.31
C SER A 8 12.77 -38.52 8.46
N GLU A 9 14.03 -38.94 8.41
CA GLU A 9 15.00 -38.44 7.44
C GLU A 9 14.33 -38.44 6.05
N ARG A 10 14.11 -37.25 5.48
CA ARG A 10 13.74 -37.12 4.08
C ARG A 10 15.04 -37.23 3.31
N ASP A 11 15.23 -38.33 2.60
CA ASP A 11 16.31 -38.47 1.64
C ASP A 11 16.21 -37.33 0.62
N TYR A 12 17.23 -36.47 0.60
CA TYR A 12 17.37 -35.42 -0.39
C TYR A 12 17.90 -36.02 -1.70
N PRO A 13 17.32 -35.68 -2.86
CA PRO A 13 17.75 -36.23 -4.13
C PRO A 13 19.19 -35.82 -4.46
N LYS A 14 19.99 -36.77 -4.92
CA LYS A 14 21.41 -36.55 -5.27
C LYS A 14 21.50 -35.65 -6.51
N LYS A 15 22.63 -34.93 -6.68
CA LYS A 15 22.88 -34.00 -7.81
C LYS A 15 22.61 -34.60 -9.20
N GLY A 16 22.71 -35.93 -9.35
CA GLY A 16 22.36 -36.66 -10.58
C GLY A 16 20.85 -36.71 -10.88
N GLU A 17 20.01 -36.95 -9.87
CA GLU A 17 18.54 -37.00 -10.01
C GLU A 17 17.94 -35.62 -10.37
N LYS A 18 18.64 -34.54 -9.99
CA LYS A 18 18.26 -33.16 -10.35
C LYS A 18 18.47 -32.85 -11.83
N MET A 19 19.54 -33.35 -12.44
CA MET A 19 19.82 -33.17 -13.87
C MET A 19 18.90 -34.04 -14.74
N GLU A 20 18.51 -35.20 -14.22
CA GLU A 20 17.55 -36.12 -14.84
C GLU A 20 16.15 -35.49 -14.90
N GLY A 21 15.68 -34.89 -13.80
CA GLY A 21 14.38 -34.19 -13.77
C GLY A 21 14.27 -32.99 -14.72
N ILE A 22 15.35 -32.24 -14.95
CA ILE A 22 15.37 -31.13 -15.93
C ILE A 22 15.30 -31.68 -17.36
N ARG A 23 16.03 -32.77 -17.64
CA ARG A 23 16.02 -33.42 -18.96
C ARG A 23 14.64 -34.01 -19.28
N ASP A 24 14.01 -34.64 -18.29
CA ASP A 24 12.66 -35.19 -18.41
C ASP A 24 11.63 -34.08 -18.67
N LEU A 25 11.72 -32.95 -17.94
CA LEU A 25 10.85 -31.81 -18.17
C LEU A 25 11.03 -31.22 -19.58
N LYS A 26 12.27 -31.03 -20.05
CA LYS A 26 12.55 -30.55 -21.42
C LYS A 26 11.98 -31.49 -22.48
N HIS A 27 12.12 -32.80 -22.31
CA HIS A 27 11.57 -33.78 -23.24
C HIS A 27 10.03 -33.77 -23.27
N LEU A 28 9.38 -33.66 -22.11
CA LEU A 28 7.93 -33.58 -22.03
C LEU A 28 7.39 -32.26 -22.64
N ILE A 29 8.13 -31.15 -22.48
CA ILE A 29 7.84 -29.86 -23.14
C ILE A 29 7.87 -29.99 -24.67
N GLU A 30 8.86 -30.71 -25.23
CA GLU A 30 8.94 -30.98 -26.67
C GLU A 30 7.72 -31.79 -27.14
N MET A 31 7.39 -32.89 -26.45
CA MET A 31 6.23 -33.72 -26.77
C MET A 31 4.90 -32.95 -26.71
N ALA A 32 4.76 -32.04 -25.73
CA ALA A 32 3.60 -31.17 -25.62
C ALA A 32 3.51 -30.17 -26.77
N ASN A 33 4.63 -29.53 -27.15
CA ASN A 33 4.69 -28.61 -28.29
C ASN A 33 4.37 -29.31 -29.62
N GLU A 34 4.85 -30.54 -29.84
CA GLU A 34 4.55 -31.33 -31.04
C GLU A 34 3.07 -31.70 -31.13
N SER A 35 2.46 -32.08 -30.00
CA SER A 35 1.02 -32.39 -29.92
C SER A 35 0.17 -31.14 -30.16
N ILE A 36 0.58 -29.99 -29.63
CA ILE A 36 -0.04 -28.67 -29.86
C ILE A 36 0.06 -28.27 -31.34
N GLY A 37 1.24 -28.38 -31.94
CA GLY A 37 1.48 -27.97 -33.33
C GLY A 37 0.78 -28.84 -34.36
N SER A 38 0.59 -30.13 -34.07
CA SER A 38 -0.12 -31.07 -34.96
C SER A 38 -1.64 -31.04 -34.82
N LYS A 39 -2.19 -30.33 -33.81
CA LYS A 39 -3.62 -30.38 -33.41
C LYS A 39 -4.16 -31.80 -33.15
N VAL A 40 -3.28 -32.78 -32.98
CA VAL A 40 -3.63 -34.15 -32.63
C VAL A 40 -3.38 -34.32 -31.14
N PHE A 41 -4.44 -34.14 -30.34
CA PHE A 41 -4.41 -34.53 -28.93
C PHE A 41 -4.44 -36.05 -28.87
N TYR A 42 -3.26 -36.67 -28.76
CA TYR A 42 -3.17 -38.10 -28.52
C TYR A 42 -3.97 -38.45 -27.25
N SER A 43 -4.46 -39.69 -27.15
CA SER A 43 -5.09 -40.24 -25.93
C SER A 43 -4.23 -40.04 -24.67
N ASP A 44 -2.94 -39.79 -24.86
CA ASP A 44 -1.92 -39.62 -23.84
C ASP A 44 -1.58 -38.15 -23.54
N PHE A 45 -2.17 -37.17 -24.23
CA PHE A 45 -1.86 -35.75 -23.99
C PHE A 45 -2.17 -35.31 -22.54
N PRO A 46 -3.29 -35.73 -21.93
CA PRO A 46 -3.52 -35.52 -20.50
C PRO A 46 -2.43 -36.12 -19.61
N ARG A 47 -1.90 -37.29 -19.99
CA ARG A 47 -0.83 -37.98 -19.27
C ARG A 47 0.50 -37.23 -19.37
N ILE A 48 0.84 -36.70 -20.55
CA ILE A 48 2.07 -35.94 -20.79
C ILE A 48 2.12 -34.69 -19.91
N ILE A 49 1.03 -33.91 -19.86
CA ILE A 49 1.05 -32.70 -19.04
C ILE A 49 0.97 -33.03 -17.54
N ASN A 50 0.25 -34.08 -17.13
CA ASN A 50 0.31 -34.56 -15.74
C ASN A 50 1.75 -34.89 -15.33
N GLN A 51 2.50 -35.57 -16.20
CA GLN A 51 3.92 -35.86 -15.98
C GLN A 51 4.77 -34.59 -15.95
N MET A 52 4.46 -33.57 -16.76
CA MET A 52 5.13 -32.26 -16.71
C MET A 52 4.88 -31.54 -15.38
N ILE A 53 3.64 -31.55 -14.90
CA ILE A 53 3.25 -30.96 -13.61
C ILE A 53 3.94 -31.71 -12.46
N ASP A 54 3.95 -33.04 -12.48
CA ASP A 54 4.65 -33.84 -11.48
C ASP A 54 6.16 -33.59 -11.48
N CYS A 55 6.78 -33.43 -12.66
CA CYS A 55 8.19 -33.05 -12.78
C CYS A 55 8.42 -31.63 -12.25
N PHE A 56 7.53 -30.69 -12.56
CA PHE A 56 7.56 -29.31 -12.08
C PHE A 56 7.48 -29.23 -10.55
N VAL A 57 6.51 -29.91 -9.95
CA VAL A 57 6.35 -30.05 -8.48
C VAL A 57 7.60 -30.63 -7.83
N LYS A 58 8.18 -31.68 -8.41
CA LYS A 58 9.39 -32.32 -7.89
C LYS A 58 10.58 -31.35 -7.97
N LEU A 59 10.68 -30.58 -9.04
CA LEU A 59 11.71 -29.56 -9.24
C LEU A 59 11.52 -28.35 -8.31
N THR A 60 10.31 -27.87 -8.05
CA THR A 60 10.11 -26.75 -7.11
C THR A 60 10.36 -27.16 -5.66
N ASN A 61 9.87 -28.33 -5.24
CA ASN A 61 10.07 -28.83 -3.86
C ASN A 61 11.53 -29.16 -3.52
N SER A 62 12.37 -29.45 -4.52
CA SER A 62 13.78 -29.82 -4.34
C SER A 62 14.74 -28.64 -4.19
N PHE A 63 14.24 -27.39 -4.25
CA PHE A 63 15.06 -26.18 -4.44
C PHE A 63 14.79 -25.02 -3.48
N ASN A 64 14.11 -25.27 -2.34
CA ASN A 64 13.83 -24.25 -1.32
C ASN A 64 15.05 -23.54 -0.69
N ASP A 65 16.30 -23.86 -1.07
CA ASP A 65 17.51 -23.30 -0.43
C ASP A 65 18.58 -22.66 -1.33
N LEU A 66 18.45 -22.59 -2.67
CA LEU A 66 19.50 -21.96 -3.50
C LEU A 66 18.98 -21.22 -4.74
N LYS A 67 19.67 -20.14 -5.11
CA LYS A 67 19.48 -19.35 -6.36
C LYS A 67 19.24 -20.27 -7.56
N LEU A 68 18.12 -20.05 -8.26
CA LEU A 68 17.81 -20.71 -9.53
C LEU A 68 18.98 -20.57 -10.53
N ASN A 69 19.46 -21.70 -11.06
CA ASN A 69 20.37 -21.75 -12.21
C ASN A 69 19.60 -21.36 -13.49
N ASP A 70 20.29 -20.78 -14.47
CA ASP A 70 19.71 -20.29 -15.74
C ASP A 70 19.00 -21.40 -16.53
N ASP A 71 19.50 -22.64 -16.49
CA ASP A 71 18.86 -23.80 -17.14
C ASP A 71 17.47 -24.15 -16.58
N VAL A 72 17.25 -23.87 -15.29
CA VAL A 72 15.97 -24.12 -14.61
C VAL A 72 14.98 -23.01 -14.95
N ARG A 73 15.44 -21.75 -14.98
CA ARG A 73 14.61 -20.63 -15.45
C ARG A 73 14.17 -20.85 -16.89
N GLU A 74 15.09 -21.24 -17.76
CA GLU A 74 14.78 -21.56 -19.16
C GLU A 74 13.74 -22.70 -19.26
N ALA A 75 13.87 -23.77 -18.46
CA ALA A 75 12.88 -24.85 -18.45
C ALA A 75 11.50 -24.39 -17.91
N MET A 76 11.48 -23.50 -16.92
CA MET A 76 10.25 -22.92 -16.36
C MET A 76 9.56 -21.96 -17.34
N ASP A 77 10.33 -21.13 -18.04
CA ASP A 77 9.83 -20.21 -19.06
C ASP A 77 9.24 -21.01 -20.25
N ASN A 78 9.95 -22.05 -20.70
CA ASN A 78 9.45 -22.94 -21.74
C ASN A 78 8.18 -23.72 -21.33
N PHE A 79 8.07 -24.10 -20.05
CA PHE A 79 6.85 -24.71 -19.51
C PHE A 79 5.68 -23.72 -19.51
N ALA A 80 5.92 -22.47 -19.08
CA ALA A 80 4.92 -21.41 -19.13
C ALA A 80 4.46 -21.13 -20.56
N ASP A 81 5.37 -21.12 -21.54
CA ASP A 81 5.05 -20.91 -22.95
C ASP A 81 4.16 -22.01 -23.53
N VAL A 82 4.38 -23.28 -23.17
CA VAL A 82 3.50 -24.40 -23.56
C VAL A 82 2.08 -24.20 -23.01
N LEU A 83 1.97 -23.72 -21.77
CA LEU A 83 0.69 -23.46 -21.12
C LEU A 83 -0.03 -22.25 -21.74
N VAL A 84 0.69 -21.17 -22.08
CA VAL A 84 0.12 -20.03 -22.80
C VAL A 84 -0.39 -20.48 -24.17
N LYS A 85 0.36 -21.31 -24.92
CA LYS A 85 -0.11 -21.86 -26.19
C LYS A 85 -1.38 -22.70 -26.03
N LEU A 86 -1.48 -23.50 -24.96
CA LEU A 86 -2.70 -24.25 -24.62
C LEU A 86 -3.91 -23.32 -24.37
N VAL A 87 -3.70 -22.21 -23.66
CA VAL A 87 -4.75 -21.20 -23.41
C VAL A 87 -5.11 -20.44 -24.69
N SER A 88 -4.14 -20.09 -25.53
CA SER A 88 -4.43 -19.45 -26.83
C SER A 88 -5.15 -20.39 -27.81
N MET A 89 -4.93 -21.71 -27.73
CA MET A 89 -5.71 -22.68 -28.50
C MET A 89 -7.19 -22.72 -28.06
N TYR A 90 -7.47 -22.50 -26.77
CA TYR A 90 -8.82 -22.37 -26.25
C TYR A 90 -9.56 -21.16 -26.85
N GLU A 91 -8.88 -20.02 -27.04
CA GLU A 91 -9.48 -18.83 -27.68
C GLU A 91 -9.78 -19.01 -29.18
N SER A 92 -9.26 -20.07 -29.81
CA SER A 92 -9.41 -20.36 -31.25
C SER A 92 -10.49 -21.41 -31.60
N ASP A 93 -11.42 -21.69 -30.67
CA ASP A 93 -12.51 -22.69 -30.78
C ASP A 93 -12.07 -24.16 -31.01
N ASN A 94 -10.80 -24.49 -30.80
CA ASN A 94 -10.27 -25.83 -31.11
C ASN A 94 -10.32 -26.83 -29.94
N ILE A 95 -10.72 -26.43 -28.71
CA ILE A 95 -10.77 -27.31 -27.52
C ILE A 95 -11.96 -26.92 -26.62
N ASN A 96 -12.66 -27.90 -26.05
CA ASN A 96 -13.77 -27.72 -25.11
C ASN A 96 -13.28 -27.31 -23.70
N ILE A 97 -13.91 -26.28 -23.11
CA ILE A 97 -13.61 -25.74 -21.77
C ILE A 97 -13.74 -26.78 -20.65
N GLN A 98 -14.67 -27.73 -20.79
CA GLN A 98 -14.88 -28.76 -19.77
C GLN A 98 -13.74 -29.76 -19.77
N ASP A 99 -13.18 -30.07 -20.94
CA ASP A 99 -12.01 -30.96 -21.06
C ASP A 99 -10.76 -30.31 -20.47
N VAL A 100 -10.58 -29.00 -20.68
CA VAL A 100 -9.48 -28.21 -20.07
C VAL A 100 -9.63 -28.14 -18.55
N ARG A 101 -10.85 -27.88 -18.06
CA ARG A 101 -11.15 -27.87 -16.61
C ARG A 101 -10.95 -29.24 -15.98
N ASP A 102 -11.49 -30.31 -16.57
CA ASP A 102 -11.36 -31.68 -16.08
C ASP A 102 -9.90 -32.15 -16.10
N PHE A 103 -9.17 -31.77 -17.14
CA PHE A 103 -7.75 -32.00 -17.29
C PHE A 103 -6.97 -31.33 -16.15
N PHE A 104 -7.18 -30.02 -15.92
CA PHE A 104 -6.55 -29.33 -14.81
C PHE A 104 -6.94 -30.01 -13.51
N SER A 105 -8.25 -30.26 -13.27
CA SER A 105 -8.83 -30.92 -12.07
C SER A 105 -8.15 -32.23 -11.68
N ARG A 106 -7.68 -33.02 -12.66
CA ARG A 106 -7.01 -34.31 -12.42
C ARG A 106 -5.51 -34.16 -12.08
N SER A 107 -4.88 -33.06 -12.48
CA SER A 107 -3.48 -32.71 -12.15
C SER A 107 -3.32 -32.03 -10.79
N ILE A 108 -4.42 -31.67 -10.12
CA ILE A 108 -4.51 -30.76 -8.97
C ILE A 108 -4.28 -31.45 -7.62
N ASN A 109 -3.08 -31.94 -7.33
CA ASN A 109 -2.79 -32.28 -5.92
C ASN A 109 -1.48 -31.74 -5.33
N ASN A 110 -0.53 -31.17 -6.09
CA ASN A 110 0.73 -30.72 -5.48
C ASN A 110 1.35 -29.37 -5.93
N SER A 111 0.72 -28.56 -6.79
CA SER A 111 1.26 -27.23 -7.18
C SER A 111 0.16 -26.20 -7.50
N PHE A 112 -0.82 -26.10 -6.60
CA PHE A 112 -2.03 -25.31 -6.80
C PHE A 112 -1.79 -23.81 -6.98
N THR A 113 -0.80 -23.24 -6.28
CA THR A 113 -0.75 -21.79 -6.06
C THR A 113 -0.04 -21.03 -7.18
N GLU A 114 1.04 -21.59 -7.72
CA GLU A 114 1.83 -20.96 -8.78
C GLU A 114 1.12 -21.04 -10.13
N PHE A 115 0.39 -22.13 -10.38
CA PHE A 115 -0.33 -22.37 -11.62
C PHE A 115 -1.61 -21.53 -11.75
N GLU A 116 -2.44 -21.47 -10.69
CA GLU A 116 -3.58 -20.53 -10.66
C GLU A 116 -3.10 -19.09 -10.83
N SER A 117 -1.91 -18.75 -10.31
CA SER A 117 -1.34 -17.41 -10.47
C SER A 117 -1.06 -17.08 -11.94
N VAL A 118 -0.61 -18.04 -12.76
CA VAL A 118 -0.31 -17.79 -14.18
C VAL A 118 -1.59 -17.65 -15.01
N ILE A 119 -2.60 -18.50 -14.79
CA ILE A 119 -3.89 -18.40 -15.48
C ILE A 119 -4.61 -17.11 -15.07
N ARG A 120 -4.74 -16.83 -13.76
CA ARG A 120 -5.34 -15.59 -13.28
C ARG A 120 -4.59 -14.36 -13.81
N ARG A 121 -3.25 -14.43 -13.91
CA ARG A 121 -2.44 -13.37 -14.53
C ARG A 121 -2.81 -13.20 -16.00
N HIS A 122 -2.87 -14.27 -16.78
CA HIS A 122 -3.20 -14.18 -18.21
C HIS A 122 -4.63 -13.67 -18.44
N GLU A 123 -5.62 -14.22 -17.73
CA GLU A 123 -7.00 -13.74 -17.74
C GLU A 123 -7.06 -12.25 -17.38
N PHE A 124 -6.38 -11.85 -16.31
CA PHE A 124 -6.35 -10.46 -15.88
C PHE A 124 -5.68 -9.54 -16.92
N MET A 125 -4.57 -9.96 -17.53
CA MET A 125 -3.82 -9.16 -18.52
C MET A 125 -4.63 -8.86 -19.79
N HIS A 126 -5.54 -9.75 -20.14
CA HIS A 126 -6.43 -9.63 -21.30
C HIS A 126 -7.83 -9.13 -20.91
N ASN A 127 -8.12 -9.01 -19.62
CA ASN A 127 -9.31 -8.34 -19.14
C ASN A 127 -9.25 -6.84 -19.44
N LYS A 128 -10.44 -6.28 -19.66
CA LYS A 128 -10.61 -4.84 -19.87
C LYS A 128 -10.75 -4.14 -18.53
N ALA A 129 -10.04 -3.04 -18.38
CA ALA A 129 -10.22 -2.11 -17.28
C ALA A 129 -10.79 -0.80 -17.81
N LEU A 130 -11.62 -0.14 -17.01
CA LEU A 130 -12.02 1.24 -17.27
C LEU A 130 -10.89 2.12 -16.79
N ILE A 131 -10.38 2.96 -17.70
CA ILE A 131 -9.30 3.88 -17.41
C ILE A 131 -9.77 5.32 -17.62
N LYS A 132 -9.61 6.14 -16.58
CA LYS A 132 -9.87 7.59 -16.65
C LYS A 132 -8.63 8.36 -16.20
N VAL A 133 -8.11 9.25 -17.05
CA VAL A 133 -7.01 10.13 -16.66
C VAL A 133 -7.58 11.41 -16.05
N LYS A 134 -7.24 11.68 -14.80
CA LYS A 134 -7.52 12.96 -14.13
C LYS A 134 -6.25 13.78 -14.04
N SER A 135 -6.39 15.10 -14.20
CA SER A 135 -5.30 16.02 -13.89
C SER A 135 -5.82 17.32 -13.29
N HIS A 136 -4.96 17.97 -12.51
CA HIS A 136 -5.24 19.30 -11.98
C HIS A 136 -4.17 20.27 -12.50
N ASN A 137 -4.62 21.32 -13.21
CA ASN A 137 -3.78 22.33 -13.87
C ASN A 137 -2.63 21.74 -14.71
N GLY A 138 -2.81 20.52 -15.26
CA GLY A 138 -1.81 19.84 -16.10
C GLY A 138 -0.54 19.37 -15.38
N ARG A 139 -0.46 19.43 -14.04
CA ARG A 139 0.77 19.09 -13.28
C ARG A 139 0.95 17.61 -12.96
N ARG A 140 -0.15 16.94 -12.61
CA ARG A 140 -0.19 15.52 -12.26
C ARG A 140 -1.30 14.85 -13.03
N ARG A 141 -0.98 13.75 -13.71
CA ARG A 141 -1.91 12.89 -14.41
C ARG A 141 -2.04 11.61 -13.64
N VAL A 142 -3.20 11.41 -13.03
CA VAL A 142 -3.54 10.21 -12.31
C VAL A 142 -4.44 9.35 -13.19
N CYS A 143 -3.95 8.19 -13.55
CA CYS A 143 -4.71 7.15 -14.20
C CYS A 143 -5.56 6.41 -13.15
N LEU A 144 -6.88 6.59 -13.22
CA LEU A 144 -7.83 5.84 -12.41
C LEU A 144 -8.07 4.48 -13.07
N TYR A 145 -7.77 3.41 -12.33
CA TYR A 145 -7.97 2.03 -12.74
C TYR A 145 -9.20 1.44 -12.03
N PHE A 146 -10.22 1.07 -12.81
CA PHE A 146 -11.43 0.40 -12.32
C PHE A 146 -11.57 -0.98 -12.98
N TYR A 147 -11.84 -2.00 -12.17
CA TYR A 147 -11.87 -3.41 -12.59
C TYR A 147 -13.17 -4.14 -12.19
N GLU A 148 -14.08 -3.48 -11.48
CA GLU A 148 -15.34 -4.11 -11.08
C GLU A 148 -16.24 -4.30 -12.31
N GLU A 149 -16.73 -5.53 -12.55
CA GLU A 149 -17.59 -5.85 -13.70
C GLU A 149 -18.82 -4.94 -13.80
N GLU A 150 -19.40 -4.59 -12.65
CA GLU A 150 -20.56 -3.71 -12.58
C GLU A 150 -20.25 -2.30 -13.12
N GLU A 151 -19.05 -1.76 -12.83
CA GLU A 151 -18.60 -0.47 -13.35
C GLU A 151 -18.25 -0.57 -14.84
N LEU A 152 -17.58 -1.66 -15.26
CA LEU A 152 -17.22 -1.90 -16.66
C LEU A 152 -18.47 -1.96 -17.55
N SER A 153 -19.55 -2.60 -17.08
CA SER A 153 -20.81 -2.74 -17.82
C SER A 153 -21.53 -1.41 -18.10
N LYS A 154 -21.24 -0.37 -17.30
CA LYS A 154 -21.86 0.97 -17.40
C LYS A 154 -21.04 1.95 -18.25
N CYS A 155 -19.90 1.52 -18.78
CA CYS A 155 -18.94 2.40 -19.45
C CYS A 155 -18.98 2.32 -20.97
N ASN A 156 -18.57 3.42 -21.62
CA ASN A 156 -18.39 3.48 -23.07
C ASN A 156 -17.11 2.75 -23.50
N ALA A 157 -17.15 2.08 -24.65
CA ALA A 157 -16.05 1.27 -25.17
C ALA A 157 -14.71 2.03 -25.29
N ASP A 158 -14.76 3.33 -25.61
CA ASP A 158 -13.57 4.19 -25.76
C ASP A 158 -12.78 4.40 -24.46
N SER A 159 -13.41 4.14 -23.31
CA SER A 159 -12.77 4.26 -21.99
C SER A 159 -12.23 2.93 -21.45
N LEU A 160 -12.55 1.82 -22.14
CA LEU A 160 -12.10 0.48 -21.80
C LEU A 160 -10.78 0.18 -22.51
N ILE A 161 -9.76 -0.18 -21.74
CA ILE A 161 -8.44 -0.51 -22.26
C ILE A 161 -8.03 -1.86 -21.66
N GLU A 162 -7.42 -2.73 -22.47
CA GLU A 162 -6.85 -3.98 -21.98
C GLU A 162 -5.66 -3.69 -21.07
N VAL A 163 -5.52 -4.42 -19.97
CA VAL A 163 -4.46 -4.15 -18.97
C VAL A 163 -3.07 -4.23 -19.59
N LYS A 164 -2.83 -5.15 -20.52
CA LYS A 164 -1.55 -5.20 -21.25
C LYS A 164 -1.21 -3.90 -21.98
N ASP A 165 -2.20 -3.12 -22.39
CA ASP A 165 -2.04 -1.88 -23.15
C ASP A 165 -1.86 -0.63 -22.25
N PHE A 166 -1.72 -0.82 -20.95
CA PHE A 166 -1.55 0.26 -19.98
C PHE A 166 -0.35 1.17 -20.28
N TYR A 167 0.71 0.65 -20.91
CA TYR A 167 1.88 1.42 -21.33
C TYR A 167 1.58 2.46 -22.44
N LYS A 168 0.43 2.35 -23.13
CA LYS A 168 0.02 3.31 -24.16
C LYS A 168 -0.57 4.59 -23.58
N ILE A 169 -0.80 4.63 -22.27
CA ILE A 169 -1.45 5.74 -21.57
C ILE A 169 -0.38 6.60 -20.95
N ASP A 170 -0.51 7.91 -21.14
CA ASP A 170 0.43 8.87 -20.55
C ASP A 170 -0.05 9.27 -19.14
N TYR A 171 0.69 8.88 -18.12
CA TYR A 171 0.35 9.08 -16.71
C TYR A 171 1.59 9.30 -15.84
N ASP A 172 1.40 10.04 -14.75
CA ASP A 172 2.43 10.23 -13.72
C ASP A 172 2.21 9.25 -12.57
N TYR A 173 0.94 8.99 -12.24
CA TYR A 173 0.52 8.10 -11.16
C TYR A 173 -0.67 7.21 -11.56
N ILE A 174 -0.86 6.13 -10.81
CA ILE A 174 -1.99 5.20 -10.95
C ILE A 174 -2.73 5.14 -9.63
N ALA A 175 -4.03 5.42 -9.67
CA ALA A 175 -4.94 5.21 -8.56
C ALA A 175 -5.82 4.00 -8.86
N ILE A 176 -5.75 2.99 -7.99
CA ILE A 176 -6.55 1.78 -8.12
C ILE A 176 -7.82 1.97 -7.28
N SER A 177 -8.97 1.93 -7.96
CA SER A 177 -10.30 2.04 -7.37
C SER A 177 -11.04 0.70 -7.54
N SER A 178 -10.61 -0.30 -6.78
CA SER A 178 -11.20 -1.65 -6.79
C SER A 178 -10.96 -2.36 -5.45
N ASN A 179 -11.83 -3.30 -5.13
CA ASN A 179 -11.68 -4.25 -4.03
C ASN A 179 -10.36 -5.01 -4.07
N ASN A 180 -9.88 -5.31 -5.29
CA ASN A 180 -8.73 -6.17 -5.52
C ASN A 180 -7.41 -5.38 -5.53
N TYR A 181 -7.32 -4.26 -4.80
CA TYR A 181 -6.16 -3.35 -4.80
C TYR A 181 -4.82 -4.08 -4.70
N LYS A 182 -4.71 -5.09 -3.82
CA LYS A 182 -3.46 -5.83 -3.60
C LYS A 182 -3.05 -6.66 -4.82
N ASP A 183 -4.00 -7.30 -5.46
CA ASP A 183 -3.75 -8.17 -6.61
C ASP A 183 -3.42 -7.32 -7.84
N ILE A 184 -4.20 -6.27 -8.07
CA ILE A 184 -3.97 -5.28 -9.13
C ILE A 184 -2.60 -4.64 -8.96
N LYS A 185 -2.26 -4.21 -7.73
CA LYS A 185 -0.95 -3.64 -7.43
C LYS A 185 0.18 -4.63 -7.72
N SER A 186 0.05 -5.88 -7.31
CA SER A 186 1.08 -6.90 -7.55
C SER A 186 1.30 -7.08 -9.05
N LEU A 187 0.24 -7.11 -9.84
CA LEU A 187 0.36 -7.20 -11.29
C LEU A 187 1.02 -5.97 -11.91
N LEU A 188 0.62 -4.75 -11.51
CA LEU A 188 1.25 -3.53 -12.03
C LEU A 188 2.78 -3.55 -11.78
N LEU A 189 3.21 -4.05 -10.61
CA LEU A 189 4.64 -4.22 -10.31
C LEU A 189 5.31 -5.26 -11.22
N GLU A 190 4.63 -6.37 -11.51
CA GLU A 190 5.11 -7.39 -12.46
C GLU A 190 5.23 -6.85 -13.90
N LEU A 191 4.37 -5.88 -14.27
CA LEU A 191 4.47 -5.12 -15.51
C LEU A 191 5.56 -4.03 -15.49
N ASN A 192 6.48 -4.08 -14.52
CA ASN A 192 7.56 -3.13 -14.32
C ASN A 192 7.08 -1.69 -14.09
N ILE A 193 5.84 -1.50 -13.63
CA ILE A 193 5.40 -0.19 -13.17
C ILE A 193 6.02 0.08 -11.81
N LEU A 194 6.69 1.21 -11.70
CA LEU A 194 7.36 1.63 -10.49
C LEU A 194 6.36 1.77 -9.32
N LYS A 195 6.73 1.22 -8.16
CA LYS A 195 5.88 1.20 -6.96
C LYS A 195 5.46 2.60 -6.51
N GLU A 196 6.34 3.58 -6.66
CA GLU A 196 6.12 4.99 -6.32
C GLU A 196 5.09 5.69 -7.22
N LYS A 197 4.81 5.13 -8.41
CA LYS A 197 3.72 5.62 -9.26
C LYS A 197 2.36 5.09 -8.83
N ILE A 198 2.30 4.02 -8.02
CA ILE A 198 1.05 3.42 -7.56
C ILE A 198 0.60 4.09 -6.27
N LEU A 199 -0.49 4.86 -6.34
CA LEU A 199 -1.07 5.57 -5.22
C LEU A 199 -1.70 4.60 -4.21
N PRO A 200 -1.91 5.06 -2.96
CA PRO A 200 -2.72 4.33 -1.99
C PRO A 200 -4.13 4.01 -2.54
N PRO A 201 -4.82 3.00 -1.97
CA PRO A 201 -6.16 2.66 -2.42
C PRO A 201 -7.09 3.87 -2.35
N VAL A 202 -7.78 4.15 -3.46
CA VAL A 202 -8.86 5.14 -3.50
C VAL A 202 -10.16 4.42 -3.11
N MET A 203 -11.03 5.13 -2.40
CA MET A 203 -12.39 4.69 -2.09
C MET A 203 -13.11 4.05 -3.30
N PRO A 204 -14.05 3.11 -3.08
CA PRO A 204 -14.80 2.93 -1.83
C PRO A 204 -14.62 1.53 -1.20
N PHE A 205 -13.75 1.33 -0.20
CA PHE A 205 -13.70 0.01 0.46
C PHE A 205 -13.55 -0.05 1.98
N LYS A 206 -14.17 0.89 2.72
CA LYS A 206 -14.76 0.62 4.05
C LYS A 206 -15.55 1.83 4.57
N PRO A 207 -16.88 1.74 4.71
CA PRO A 207 -17.69 2.82 5.28
C PRO A 207 -17.28 3.18 6.72
N ASN A 208 -16.75 2.22 7.48
CA ASN A 208 -16.47 2.36 8.92
C ASN A 208 -15.00 2.70 9.24
N GLU A 209 -14.10 2.76 8.25
CA GLU A 209 -12.72 3.26 8.38
C GLU A 209 -12.52 4.56 7.54
N SER A 210 -13.62 5.17 7.11
CA SER A 210 -13.72 6.09 5.96
C SER A 210 -13.07 7.46 6.12
N TYR A 211 -12.92 7.97 7.35
CA TYR A 211 -12.48 9.35 7.61
C TYR A 211 -11.00 9.62 7.26
N TYR A 212 -10.20 8.57 7.07
CA TYR A 212 -8.73 8.66 6.97
C TYR A 212 -8.18 8.07 5.66
N SER A 213 -9.03 7.94 4.66
CA SER A 213 -8.69 7.41 3.35
C SER A 213 -7.97 8.44 2.48
N PHE A 214 -7.22 7.95 1.50
CA PHE A 214 -6.55 8.78 0.50
C PHE A 214 -7.58 9.53 -0.36
N ASP A 215 -7.44 10.85 -0.45
CA ASP A 215 -8.26 11.73 -1.27
C ASP A 215 -7.46 12.17 -2.50
N ILE A 216 -7.86 11.64 -3.66
CA ILE A 216 -7.20 11.90 -4.93
C ILE A 216 -7.30 13.37 -5.36
N GLU A 217 -8.40 14.06 -5.06
CA GLU A 217 -8.60 15.45 -5.47
C GLU A 217 -7.68 16.36 -4.64
N GLU A 218 -7.54 16.10 -3.35
CA GLU A 218 -6.57 16.80 -2.51
C GLU A 218 -5.12 16.54 -2.95
N PHE A 219 -4.79 15.28 -3.26
CA PHE A 219 -3.48 14.94 -3.81
C PHE A 219 -3.20 15.67 -5.12
N LEU A 220 -4.16 15.76 -6.03
CA LEU A 220 -4.01 16.48 -7.30
C LEU A 220 -3.81 17.99 -7.10
N ARG A 221 -4.47 18.61 -6.11
CA ARG A 221 -4.37 20.04 -5.79
C ARG A 221 -3.06 20.42 -5.07
N LEU A 222 -2.38 19.47 -4.41
CA LEU A 222 -1.18 19.75 -3.63
C LEU A 222 0.04 20.04 -4.52
N ASN A 223 0.58 21.25 -4.42
CA ASN A 223 1.74 21.73 -5.17
C ASN A 223 3.03 21.81 -4.34
N ASN A 224 2.91 21.68 -3.03
CA ASN A 224 4.03 21.69 -2.08
C ASN A 224 4.11 20.30 -1.39
N PRO A 225 4.69 19.26 -2.04
CA PRO A 225 4.71 17.91 -1.47
C PRO A 225 5.81 17.67 -0.44
N ASP A 226 6.83 18.54 -0.40
CA ASP A 226 7.97 18.40 0.50
C ASP A 226 7.85 19.31 1.73
N PHE A 227 6.89 18.98 2.60
CA PHE A 227 6.60 19.72 3.82
C PHE A 227 6.71 18.83 5.06
N SER A 228 6.82 19.44 6.23
CA SER A 228 6.84 18.75 7.52
C SER A 228 5.80 19.32 8.48
N ILE A 229 4.76 18.54 8.78
CA ILE A 229 3.80 18.91 9.83
C ILE A 229 4.38 18.55 11.20
N ILE A 230 4.37 19.51 12.12
CA ILE A 230 4.59 19.27 13.54
C ILE A 230 3.24 19.48 14.22
N SER A 231 2.73 18.42 14.84
CA SER A 231 1.41 18.38 15.47
C SER A 231 1.56 17.85 16.90
N ASP A 232 0.74 18.36 17.81
CA ASP A 232 0.68 17.91 19.19
C ASP A 232 0.04 16.52 19.34
N ASN A 233 -0.59 16.00 18.29
CA ASN A 233 -1.34 14.76 18.30
C ASN A 233 -1.38 14.08 16.91
N CYS A 234 -2.24 13.08 16.73
CA CYS A 234 -2.32 12.30 15.49
C CYS A 234 -2.84 13.07 14.26
N TRP A 235 -3.30 14.32 14.38
CA TRP A 235 -3.88 15.08 13.27
C TRP A 235 -2.96 15.15 12.06
N GLY A 236 -1.67 15.44 12.26
CA GLY A 236 -0.69 15.50 11.17
C GLY A 236 -0.56 14.17 10.43
N ALA A 237 -0.57 13.04 11.14
CA ALA A 237 -0.50 11.72 10.54
C ALA A 237 -1.70 11.41 9.63
N TYR A 238 -2.88 11.89 10.00
CA TYR A 238 -4.08 11.77 9.18
C TYR A 238 -4.00 12.61 7.91
N GLN A 239 -3.41 13.82 7.96
CA GLN A 239 -3.21 14.63 6.75
C GLN A 239 -2.28 13.93 5.74
N TYR A 240 -1.16 13.37 6.21
CA TYR A 240 -0.28 12.59 5.33
C TYR A 240 -0.98 11.37 4.73
N LYS A 241 -1.83 10.66 5.50
CA LYS A 241 -2.62 9.52 4.98
C LYS A 241 -3.60 9.97 3.90
N ARG A 242 -4.32 11.06 4.14
CA ARG A 242 -5.30 11.63 3.22
C ARG A 242 -4.65 12.10 1.92
N LEU A 243 -3.46 12.68 2.00
CA LEU A 243 -2.66 13.07 0.83
C LEU A 243 -1.88 11.91 0.19
N GLY A 244 -1.88 10.73 0.79
CA GLY A 244 -1.17 9.56 0.27
C GLY A 244 0.35 9.71 0.26
N LEU A 245 0.88 10.56 1.14
CA LEU A 245 2.29 10.92 1.20
C LEU A 245 3.04 10.10 2.25
N GLN A 246 4.36 10.00 2.06
CA GLN A 246 5.24 9.50 3.11
C GLN A 246 5.32 10.51 4.26
N TYR A 247 5.47 9.98 5.47
CA TYR A 247 5.72 10.79 6.65
C TYR A 247 7.11 11.43 6.62
N ASN A 248 7.16 12.76 6.50
CA ASN A 248 8.39 13.56 6.53
C ASN A 248 8.64 14.20 7.91
N THR A 249 7.98 13.71 8.96
CA THR A 249 8.05 14.27 10.31
C THR A 249 8.04 13.16 11.35
N PRO A 250 8.78 13.27 12.46
CA PRO A 250 8.73 12.29 13.53
C PRO A 250 7.43 12.38 14.37
N PHE A 251 6.66 13.47 14.25
CA PHE A 251 5.41 13.74 14.97
C PHE A 251 4.22 12.96 14.40
N ILE A 252 4.33 11.64 14.39
CA ILE A 252 3.39 10.74 13.73
C ILE A 252 3.02 9.59 14.67
N TRP A 253 1.72 9.42 14.89
CA TRP A 253 1.14 8.41 15.78
C TRP A 253 1.56 8.56 17.25
N LEU A 254 1.61 9.80 17.71
CA LEU A 254 1.97 10.18 19.05
C LEU A 254 1.14 11.38 19.51
N TYR A 255 1.20 11.67 20.81
CA TYR A 255 0.76 12.95 21.35
C TYR A 255 1.77 13.53 22.33
N ILE A 256 1.73 14.85 22.49
CA ILE A 256 2.51 15.62 23.45
C ILE A 256 1.54 16.51 24.21
N ARG A 257 1.67 16.60 25.54
CA ARG A 257 0.78 17.46 26.33
C ARG A 257 1.01 18.92 25.98
N LYS A 258 -0.04 19.74 26.04
CA LYS A 258 -0.07 21.12 25.54
C LYS A 258 1.10 21.99 26.01
N ASN A 259 1.33 22.02 27.32
CA ASN A 259 2.44 22.79 27.91
C ASN A 259 3.82 22.30 27.47
N GLU A 260 3.99 20.97 27.37
CA GLU A 260 5.24 20.37 26.89
C GLU A 260 5.42 20.65 25.39
N TYR A 261 4.35 20.61 24.60
CA TYR A 261 4.39 20.91 23.18
C TYR A 261 4.73 22.38 22.89
N LEU A 262 4.11 23.33 23.60
CA LEU A 262 4.47 24.74 23.52
C LEU A 262 5.93 24.98 23.90
N LYS A 263 6.42 24.29 24.93
CA LYS A 263 7.84 24.33 25.32
C LYS A 263 8.75 23.78 24.22
N LEU A 264 8.38 22.65 23.62
CA LEU A 264 9.09 22.05 22.49
C LEU A 264 9.19 23.04 21.33
N LEU A 265 8.07 23.67 20.97
CA LEU A 265 8.00 24.62 19.86
C LEU A 265 8.80 25.91 20.10
N ASN A 266 9.01 26.32 21.36
CA ASN A 266 9.87 27.46 21.68
C ASN A 266 11.36 27.18 21.43
N ASN A 267 11.79 25.91 21.42
CA ASN A 267 13.18 25.53 21.17
C ASN A 267 13.29 24.21 20.40
N LEU A 268 12.63 24.17 19.25
CA LEU A 268 12.42 22.94 18.48
C LEU A 268 13.75 22.25 18.10
N SER A 269 14.74 23.01 17.65
CA SER A 269 16.05 22.48 17.24
C SER A 269 16.81 21.83 18.40
N TYR A 270 16.77 22.42 19.60
CA TYR A 270 17.35 21.82 20.80
C TYR A 270 16.69 20.48 21.11
N TYR A 271 15.36 20.45 21.26
CA TYR A 271 14.66 19.23 21.65
C TYR A 271 14.81 18.11 20.63
N LEU A 272 14.77 18.42 19.33
CA LEU A 272 14.98 17.42 18.29
C LEU A 272 16.45 16.94 18.18
N SER A 273 17.41 17.65 18.77
CA SER A 273 18.79 17.18 18.91
C SER A 273 18.99 16.25 20.12
N CYS A 274 18.08 16.26 21.09
CA CYS A 274 18.17 15.43 22.28
C CYS A 274 18.00 13.94 21.93
N LYS A 275 18.71 13.08 22.67
CA LYS A 275 18.51 11.62 22.57
C LYS A 275 17.16 11.24 23.18
N LEU A 276 16.32 10.58 22.39
CA LEU A 276 15.08 9.96 22.87
C LEU A 276 15.38 8.84 23.88
N LYS A 277 14.82 8.95 25.09
CA LYS A 277 14.94 7.92 26.13
C LYS A 277 13.56 7.48 26.59
N PHE A 278 13.37 6.20 26.86
CA PHE A 278 12.06 5.70 27.31
C PHE A 278 11.99 5.57 28.82
N ILE A 279 10.82 5.90 29.36
CA ILE A 279 10.49 5.74 30.78
C ILE A 279 9.19 4.94 30.92
N LYS A 280 8.99 4.31 32.07
CA LYS A 280 7.68 3.79 32.46
C LYS A 280 6.88 4.87 33.16
N VAL A 281 5.61 4.98 32.81
CA VAL A 281 4.66 5.91 33.43
C VAL A 281 3.49 5.08 33.91
N ASP A 282 3.15 5.20 35.20
CA ASP A 282 2.05 4.45 35.79
C ASP A 282 0.73 4.76 35.07
N GLY A 283 -0.04 3.71 34.81
CA GLY A 283 -1.32 3.81 34.08
C GLY A 283 -1.18 3.97 32.56
N ILE A 284 0.03 3.99 32.01
CA ILE A 284 0.27 4.09 30.56
C ILE A 284 0.85 2.77 30.03
N SER A 285 0.13 2.14 29.10
CA SER A 285 0.51 0.84 28.51
C SER A 285 1.41 0.95 27.28
N HIS A 286 1.48 2.13 26.66
CA HIS A 286 2.28 2.38 25.46
C HIS A 286 3.63 3.05 25.79
N PRO A 287 4.61 3.03 24.87
CA PRO A 287 5.91 3.66 25.10
C PRO A 287 5.79 5.17 25.36
N VAL A 288 6.50 5.65 26.38
CA VAL A 288 6.66 7.08 26.67
C VAL A 288 8.13 7.43 26.53
N GLY A 289 8.44 8.19 25.49
CA GLY A 289 9.76 8.75 25.26
C GLY A 289 9.93 10.10 25.95
N VAL A 290 11.18 10.48 26.19
CA VAL A 290 11.57 11.72 26.81
C VAL A 290 12.67 12.36 25.97
N LEU A 291 12.45 13.61 25.57
CA LEU A 291 13.46 14.50 25.01
C LEU A 291 13.85 15.51 26.08
N ASP A 292 14.97 15.25 26.74
CA ASP A 292 15.41 16.01 27.93
C ASP A 292 14.36 15.99 29.05
N ASP A 293 13.48 16.99 29.08
CA ASP A 293 12.41 17.14 30.06
C ASP A 293 10.99 17.10 29.48
N ILE A 294 10.84 16.81 28.18
CA ILE A 294 9.56 16.71 27.47
C ILE A 294 9.17 15.27 27.23
N LYS A 295 7.97 14.88 27.66
CA LYS A 295 7.40 13.55 27.40
C LYS A 295 6.66 13.51 26.07
N ILE A 296 6.87 12.41 25.35
CA ILE A 296 6.23 12.08 24.09
C ILE A 296 5.57 10.71 24.24
N TYR A 297 4.27 10.64 23.97
CA TYR A 297 3.46 9.45 24.19
C TYR A 297 3.18 8.77 22.85
N PHE A 298 3.77 7.59 22.63
CA PHE A 298 3.67 6.85 21.37
C PHE A 298 2.51 5.86 21.40
N ASN A 299 1.28 6.38 21.42
CA ASN A 299 0.05 5.62 21.67
C ASN A 299 -0.30 4.58 20.59
N HIS A 300 0.41 4.54 19.45
CA HIS A 300 0.24 3.50 18.43
C HIS A 300 1.47 2.59 18.25
N SER A 301 2.52 2.76 19.05
CA SER A 301 3.69 1.87 18.98
C SER A 301 3.54 0.71 19.95
N ALA A 302 3.79 -0.51 19.48
CA ALA A 302 3.72 -1.71 20.31
C ALA A 302 4.93 -1.85 21.24
N SER A 303 6.05 -1.19 20.91
CA SER A 303 7.29 -1.25 21.70
C SER A 303 8.12 0.03 21.62
N GLU A 304 8.98 0.23 22.61
CA GLU A 304 9.95 1.33 22.67
C GLU A 304 10.88 1.33 21.45
N ARG A 305 11.32 0.14 21.01
CA ARG A 305 12.15 -0.02 19.80
C ARG A 305 11.42 0.44 18.55
N GLU A 306 10.17 0.04 18.35
CA GLU A 306 9.38 0.47 17.20
C GLU A 306 9.21 2.00 17.18
N ALA A 307 8.93 2.60 18.33
CA ALA A 307 8.82 4.04 18.49
C ALA A 307 10.14 4.74 18.16
N GLU A 308 11.26 4.26 18.70
CA GLU A 308 12.60 4.82 18.46
C GLU A 308 13.03 4.73 16.99
N ASP A 309 12.88 3.55 16.37
CA ASP A 309 13.23 3.30 14.97
C ASP A 309 12.39 4.20 14.05
N ALA A 310 11.09 4.33 14.32
CA ALA A 310 10.20 5.20 13.56
C ALA A 310 10.54 6.69 13.74
N TRP A 311 10.78 7.13 14.98
CA TRP A 311 11.17 8.49 15.31
C TRP A 311 12.46 8.89 14.58
N ASN A 312 13.53 8.14 14.79
CA ASN A 312 14.85 8.43 14.21
C ASN A 312 14.84 8.40 12.68
N ARG A 313 14.12 7.45 12.07
CA ARG A 313 13.99 7.36 10.61
C ARG A 313 13.25 8.56 10.02
N ARG A 314 12.20 9.04 10.67
CA ARG A 314 11.37 10.16 10.18
C ARG A 314 12.00 11.52 10.49
N LEU A 315 12.70 11.66 11.62
CA LEU A 315 13.45 12.86 11.97
C LEU A 315 14.47 13.24 10.90
N LYS A 316 15.12 12.25 10.27
CA LYS A 316 16.04 12.45 9.14
C LYS A 316 15.40 13.03 7.88
N LYS A 317 14.07 12.99 7.77
CA LYS A 317 13.31 13.50 6.62
C LYS A 317 12.69 14.87 6.89
N LEU A 318 12.89 15.43 8.09
CA LEU A 318 12.30 16.70 8.48
C LEU A 318 12.82 17.81 7.57
N ASN A 319 11.88 18.52 6.92
CA ASN A 319 12.17 19.69 6.12
C ASN A 319 12.06 20.94 6.99
N TRP A 320 13.21 21.42 7.46
CA TRP A 320 13.32 22.59 8.33
C TRP A 320 12.89 23.89 7.64
N ASP A 321 13.01 23.97 6.32
CA ASP A 321 12.68 25.15 5.52
C ASP A 321 11.17 25.21 5.18
N ASN A 322 10.41 24.17 5.53
CA ASN A 322 9.01 24.05 5.16
C ASN A 322 8.18 23.37 6.26
N LEU A 323 8.27 23.93 7.47
CA LEU A 323 7.52 23.50 8.63
C LEU A 323 6.10 24.07 8.65
N PHE A 324 5.16 23.22 9.03
CA PHE A 324 3.76 23.53 9.25
C PHE A 324 3.36 23.12 10.66
N ILE A 325 3.07 24.09 11.52
CA ILE A 325 2.81 23.83 12.93
C ILE A 325 1.31 23.75 13.15
N GLN A 326 0.85 22.66 13.76
CA GLN A 326 -0.53 22.50 14.17
C GLN A 326 -0.62 22.22 15.68
N MET A 327 -1.66 22.77 16.31
CA MET A 327 -2.04 22.48 17.70
C MET A 327 -3.56 22.42 17.83
N THR A 328 -4.08 21.66 18.79
CA THR A 328 -5.47 21.83 19.26
C THR A 328 -5.44 22.64 20.56
N ILE A 329 -6.24 23.70 20.67
CA ILE A 329 -6.27 24.59 21.85
C ILE A 329 -7.56 24.37 22.63
N GLU A 330 -7.43 24.30 23.96
CA GLU A 330 -8.56 24.19 24.89
C GLU A 330 -8.64 25.38 25.86
N SER A 331 -7.60 26.21 25.96
CA SER A 331 -7.57 27.38 26.84
C SER A 331 -7.12 28.68 26.14
N GLU A 332 -7.48 29.81 26.73
CA GLU A 332 -7.08 31.12 26.23
C GLU A 332 -5.56 31.34 26.36
N GLU A 333 -4.96 30.88 27.45
CA GLU A 333 -3.51 30.96 27.69
C GLU A 333 -2.72 30.17 26.63
N GLU A 334 -3.18 28.99 26.26
CA GLU A 334 -2.61 28.18 25.18
C GLU A 334 -2.68 28.93 23.84
N ALA A 335 -3.81 29.60 23.57
CA ALA A 335 -4.00 30.37 22.34
C ALA A 335 -3.00 31.52 22.22
N TYR A 336 -2.88 32.35 23.24
CA TYR A 336 -1.91 33.45 23.24
C TYR A 336 -0.46 32.96 23.21
N ALA A 337 -0.15 31.84 23.86
CA ALA A 337 1.20 31.26 23.82
C ALA A 337 1.55 30.74 22.42
N PHE A 338 0.62 30.06 21.75
CA PHE A 338 0.81 29.54 20.41
C PHE A 338 0.94 30.66 19.35
N ASP A 339 0.12 31.70 19.46
CA ASP A 339 0.12 32.82 18.51
C ASP A 339 1.45 33.58 18.47
N LYS A 340 2.11 33.70 19.62
CA LYS A 340 3.43 34.34 19.79
C LYS A 340 4.60 33.56 19.19
N LEU A 341 4.43 32.27 18.87
CA LEU A 341 5.53 31.47 18.33
C LEU A 341 5.98 31.99 16.95
N PRO A 342 7.28 31.98 16.61
CA PRO A 342 7.81 32.63 15.42
C PRO A 342 7.63 31.83 14.10
N TYR A 343 6.65 30.93 14.02
CA TYR A 343 6.39 30.14 12.81
C TYR A 343 5.44 30.86 11.85
N LYS A 344 5.84 31.02 10.59
CA LYS A 344 5.00 31.65 9.54
C LYS A 344 3.74 30.81 9.27
N ASN A 345 3.93 29.51 9.06
CA ASN A 345 2.85 28.57 8.76
C ASN A 345 2.44 27.83 10.03
N LYS A 346 1.54 28.42 10.81
CA LYS A 346 0.94 27.76 11.97
C LYS A 346 -0.57 27.91 12.00
N ILE A 347 -1.24 26.91 12.54
CA ILE A 347 -2.68 26.89 12.73
C ILE A 347 -3.02 26.15 14.02
N ALA A 348 -3.97 26.67 14.77
CA ALA A 348 -4.52 25.98 15.91
C ALA A 348 -6.03 25.87 15.79
N PHE A 349 -6.54 24.65 15.93
CA PHE A 349 -7.98 24.43 15.95
C PHE A 349 -8.52 24.71 17.35
N THR A 350 -9.60 25.48 17.43
CA THR A 350 -10.12 26.00 18.70
C THR A 350 -11.62 25.76 18.84
N GLU A 351 -12.07 25.53 20.08
CA GLU A 351 -13.49 25.37 20.41
C GLU A 351 -14.26 26.70 20.40
N LYS A 352 -13.54 27.82 20.51
CA LYS A 352 -14.05 29.19 20.62
C LYS A 352 -13.27 30.13 19.73
N ASP A 353 -13.86 31.27 19.39
CA ASP A 353 -13.17 32.35 18.73
C ASP A 353 -12.30 33.15 19.71
N TYR A 354 -10.99 33.04 19.57
CA TYR A 354 -10.02 33.83 20.34
C TYR A 354 -9.57 35.11 19.59
N GLN A 355 -10.04 35.34 18.36
CA GLN A 355 -9.68 36.49 17.52
C GLN A 355 -8.16 36.64 17.27
N LEU A 356 -7.45 35.51 17.25
CA LEU A 356 -6.02 35.43 16.95
C LEU A 356 -5.81 34.87 15.55
N TYR A 357 -4.84 35.40 14.79
CA TYR A 357 -4.64 34.99 13.40
C TYR A 357 -4.23 33.51 13.27
N SER A 358 -3.57 32.97 14.28
CA SER A 358 -3.15 31.57 14.31
C SER A 358 -4.26 30.61 14.72
N CYS A 359 -5.41 31.11 15.18
CA CYS A 359 -6.55 30.30 15.63
C CYS A 359 -7.59 30.14 14.52
N PHE A 360 -8.05 28.91 14.32
CA PHE A 360 -9.16 28.55 13.45
C PHE A 360 -10.27 27.93 14.29
N TRP A 361 -11.30 28.75 14.54
CA TRP A 361 -12.47 28.32 15.29
C TRP A 361 -13.39 27.44 14.43
N ILE A 362 -13.66 26.22 14.91
CA ILE A 362 -14.64 25.34 14.28
C ILE A 362 -15.95 25.45 15.05
N SER A 363 -16.76 26.44 14.68
CA SER A 363 -18.04 26.76 15.35
C SER A 363 -19.05 25.61 15.38
N GLU A 364 -18.93 24.63 14.48
CA GLU A 364 -19.75 23.43 14.51
C GLU A 364 -19.61 22.65 15.84
N TRP A 365 -18.45 22.74 16.50
CA TRP A 365 -18.24 22.10 17.81
C TRP A 365 -19.13 22.66 18.92
N GLU A 366 -19.73 23.85 18.78
CA GLU A 366 -20.62 24.41 19.80
C GLU A 366 -21.94 23.65 19.94
N LYS A 367 -22.35 22.90 18.91
CA LYS A 367 -23.61 22.17 18.90
C LYS A 367 -23.50 20.94 19.82
N PRO A 368 -24.38 20.78 20.83
CA PRO A 368 -24.35 19.61 21.71
C PRO A 368 -24.45 18.28 20.97
N SER A 369 -25.29 18.21 19.93
CA SER A 369 -25.44 17.04 19.06
C SER A 369 -24.18 16.67 18.28
N VAL A 370 -23.24 17.61 18.11
CA VAL A 370 -21.93 17.36 17.53
C VAL A 370 -21.00 16.82 18.62
N ARG A 371 -20.90 17.50 19.76
CA ARG A 371 -20.03 17.11 20.88
C ARG A 371 -20.29 15.68 21.36
N GLU A 372 -21.56 15.31 21.48
CA GLU A 372 -21.98 13.98 21.95
C GLU A 372 -21.53 12.82 21.04
N ARG A 373 -21.10 13.10 19.80
CA ARG A 373 -20.61 12.07 18.86
C ARG A 373 -19.11 11.77 19.00
N TYR A 374 -18.37 12.55 19.77
CA TYR A 374 -16.92 12.44 19.89
C TYR A 374 -16.49 12.43 21.36
N GLU A 375 -15.40 11.75 21.66
CA GLU A 375 -14.80 11.69 23.00
C GLU A 375 -14.26 13.06 23.47
N GLY A 376 -13.93 13.93 22.52
CA GLY A 376 -13.45 15.28 22.78
C GLY A 376 -13.16 16.02 21.49
N PHE A 377 -12.84 17.31 21.62
CA PHE A 377 -12.60 18.18 20.48
C PHE A 377 -11.43 17.71 19.61
N TRP A 378 -10.39 17.12 20.22
CA TRP A 378 -9.27 16.53 19.50
C TRP A 378 -9.72 15.45 18.50
N GLN A 379 -10.65 14.58 18.88
CA GLN A 379 -11.13 13.49 18.03
C GLN A 379 -11.96 14.06 16.87
N PHE A 380 -12.82 15.04 17.16
CA PHE A 380 -13.56 15.78 16.13
C PHE A 380 -12.64 16.47 15.12
N VAL A 381 -11.57 17.12 15.59
CA VAL A 381 -10.57 17.74 14.73
C VAL A 381 -9.89 16.70 13.83
N HIS A 382 -9.54 15.52 14.36
CA HIS A 382 -8.93 14.44 13.56
C HIS A 382 -9.85 13.98 12.43
N THR A 383 -11.13 13.79 12.72
CA THR A 383 -12.09 13.20 11.77
C THR A 383 -12.71 14.21 10.83
N GLU A 384 -12.96 15.44 11.28
CA GLU A 384 -13.86 16.37 10.59
C GLU A 384 -13.20 17.68 10.13
N SER A 385 -12.00 18.03 10.61
CA SER A 385 -11.38 19.34 10.28
C SER A 385 -11.29 19.63 8.78
N HIS A 386 -11.10 18.60 7.95
CA HIS A 386 -11.08 18.70 6.48
C HIS A 386 -12.36 19.28 5.86
N LYS A 387 -13.51 19.21 6.55
CA LYS A 387 -14.77 19.79 6.09
C LYS A 387 -14.82 21.31 6.27
N TYR A 388 -14.00 21.84 7.18
CA TYR A 388 -14.03 23.24 7.59
C TYR A 388 -12.77 23.99 7.17
N PHE A 389 -11.64 23.29 7.07
CA PHE A 389 -10.34 23.87 6.80
C PHE A 389 -9.70 23.21 5.57
N ASP A 390 -9.41 24.01 4.54
CA ASP A 390 -8.73 23.54 3.34
C ASP A 390 -7.22 23.37 3.61
N VAL A 391 -6.87 22.19 4.13
CA VAL A 391 -5.50 21.80 4.44
C VAL A 391 -4.58 21.91 3.24
N VAL A 392 -5.06 21.58 2.03
CA VAL A 392 -4.22 21.64 0.82
C VAL A 392 -3.86 23.08 0.47
N SER A 393 -4.84 23.99 0.54
CA SER A 393 -4.58 25.41 0.32
C SER A 393 -3.62 25.98 1.36
N TRP A 394 -3.72 25.54 2.63
CA TRP A 394 -2.76 25.90 3.67
C TRP A 394 -1.36 25.36 3.38
N LEU A 395 -1.22 24.08 3.05
CA LEU A 395 0.06 23.44 2.73
C LEU A 395 0.71 24.03 1.48
N ASN A 396 -0.06 24.57 0.53
CA ASN A 396 0.47 25.22 -0.66
C ASN A 396 1.08 26.61 -0.41
N LYS A 397 1.01 27.15 0.81
CA LYS A 397 1.69 28.40 1.19
C LYS A 397 3.19 28.15 1.32
N VAL A 398 3.97 28.54 0.31
CA VAL A 398 5.43 28.46 0.33
C VAL A 398 5.96 29.39 1.42
N GLN A 399 6.94 28.94 2.21
CA GLN A 399 7.73 29.85 3.05
C GLN A 399 8.62 30.68 2.12
N GLU A 400 8.20 31.90 1.75
CA GLU A 400 9.10 32.91 1.19
C GLU A 400 10.07 33.44 2.24
#